data_AF-A0A7S9VS26-F1
#
_entry.id   AF-A0A7S9VS26-F1
#
_cell.length_a   1.000
_cell.length_b   1.000
_cell.length_c   1.000
_cell.angle_alpha   90.00
_cell.angle_beta   90.00
_cell.angle_gamma   90.00
#
_symmetry.space_group_name_H-M   'P 1'
#
loop_
_entity.id
_entity.type
_entity.pdbx_description
1 polymer ?
#
loop_
_entity_poly.entity_id
_entity_poly.type
_entity_poly.pdbx_seq_one_letter_code
_entity_poly.pdbx_strand_id
1 'polypeptide(L)'
;MTDHPTSAIPWDQPATLIDLEGRAPVIGTIRDCAQHFAVFKPHAREQARIVLTQPIHRVGRKTRTWILEPFEIEQLANRLRTETH
;
A
#
# COMPACT_ATOMS: atom_id res chain seq x y z
N MET A 1 -1.69 14.30 -14.99
CA MET A 1 -2.16 13.71 -13.72
C MET A 1 -2.35 12.23 -13.99
N THR A 2 -1.37 11.41 -13.65
CA THR A 2 -1.46 9.96 -13.90
C THR A 2 -2.43 9.40 -12.88
N ASP A 3 -3.57 8.88 -13.33
CA ASP A 3 -4.56 8.28 -12.44
C ASP A 3 -3.96 7.00 -11.85
N HIS A 4 -3.44 7.09 -10.63
CA HIS A 4 -2.87 5.95 -9.94
C HIS A 4 -3.99 5.13 -9.32
N PRO A 5 -4.01 3.79 -9.48
CA PRO A 5 -5.07 2.95 -8.96
C PRO A 5 -5.20 3.03 -7.42
N THR A 6 -4.14 3.50 -6.76
CA THR A 6 -4.07 3.75 -5.32
C THR A 6 -4.79 5.02 -4.87
N SER A 7 -4.99 6.00 -5.76
CA SER A 7 -5.64 7.30 -5.45
C SER A 7 -7.06 7.13 -4.92
N ALA A 8 -7.77 6.10 -5.42
CA ALA A 8 -9.15 5.82 -5.07
C ALA A 8 -9.31 4.95 -3.81
N ILE A 9 -8.23 4.45 -3.22
CA ILE A 9 -8.30 3.57 -2.04
C ILE A 9 -8.59 4.42 -0.79
N PRO A 10 -9.71 4.16 -0.07
CA PRO A 10 -10.02 4.84 1.19
C PRO A 10 -8.96 4.59 2.25
N TRP A 11 -8.62 5.62 3.02
CA TRP A 11 -7.59 5.51 4.06
C TRP A 11 -7.95 4.55 5.19
N ASP A 12 -9.25 4.44 5.49
CA ASP A 12 -9.84 3.63 6.54
C ASP A 12 -10.13 2.18 6.11
N GLN A 13 -9.91 1.83 4.84
CA GLN A 13 -10.06 0.47 4.37
C GLN A 13 -9.14 -0.47 5.18
N PRO A 14 -9.66 -1.58 5.75
CA PRO A 14 -8.82 -2.55 6.43
C PRO A 14 -7.83 -3.23 5.47
N ALA A 15 -6.60 -3.42 5.93
CA ALA A 15 -5.52 -4.00 5.13
C ALA A 15 -4.44 -4.62 6.03
N THR A 16 -3.60 -5.45 5.42
CA THR A 16 -2.47 -6.09 6.12
C THR A 16 -1.17 -5.89 5.34
N LEU A 17 -0.17 -5.25 5.96
CA LEU A 17 1.18 -5.15 5.41
C LEU A 17 1.96 -6.43 5.76
N ILE A 18 2.47 -7.12 4.74
CA ILE A 18 3.15 -8.42 4.81
C ILE A 18 4.56 -8.34 4.22
N ASP A 19 5.28 -9.46 4.28
CA ASP A 19 6.63 -9.64 3.72
C ASP A 19 7.66 -8.69 4.34
N LEU A 20 7.73 -8.72 5.68
CA LEU A 20 8.48 -7.80 6.54
C LEU A 20 9.76 -8.42 7.11
N GLU A 21 10.50 -9.20 6.33
CA GLU A 21 11.78 -9.81 6.73
C GLU A 21 11.70 -10.61 8.05
N GLY A 22 10.66 -11.45 8.18
CA GLY A 22 10.44 -12.29 9.38
C GLY A 22 9.80 -11.55 10.56
N ARG A 23 9.42 -10.28 10.42
CA ARG A 23 8.61 -9.55 11.40
C ARG A 23 7.13 -9.92 11.27
N ALA A 24 6.40 -9.72 12.37
CA ALA A 24 4.95 -9.86 12.37
C ALA A 24 4.31 -8.89 11.35
N PRO A 25 3.25 -9.33 10.63
CA PRO A 25 2.53 -8.46 9.71
C PRO A 25 1.86 -7.31 10.46
N VAL A 26 1.71 -6.16 9.81
CA VAL A 26 0.93 -5.04 10.37
C VAL A 26 -0.51 -5.20 9.91
N ILE A 27 -1.41 -5.48 10.85
CA ILE A 27 -2.86 -5.60 10.61
C ILE A 27 -3.50 -4.28 11.04
N GLY A 28 -4.14 -3.56 10.12
CA GLY A 28 -4.70 -2.24 10.39
C GLY A 28 -5.46 -1.67 9.20
N THR A 29 -5.25 -0.39 8.90
CA THR A 29 -5.82 0.32 7.76
C THR A 29 -4.78 0.60 6.67
N ILE A 30 -5.24 1.05 5.50
CA ILE A 30 -4.35 1.53 4.42
C ILE A 30 -3.46 2.69 4.90
N ARG A 31 -3.98 3.57 5.77
CA ARG A 31 -3.19 4.64 6.38
C ARG A 31 -2.07 4.08 7.25
N ASP A 32 -2.37 3.12 8.12
CA ASP A 32 -1.36 2.49 8.99
C ASP A 32 -0.28 1.81 8.13
N CYS A 33 -0.68 1.05 7.11
CA CYS A 33 0.26 0.38 6.21
C CYS A 33 1.20 1.37 5.50
N ALA A 34 0.67 2.51 5.02
CA ALA A 34 1.47 3.54 4.37
C ALA A 34 2.44 4.23 5.35
N GLN A 35 2.00 4.50 6.59
CA GLN A 35 2.85 5.05 7.64
C GLN A 35 4.00 4.11 8.00
N HIS A 36 3.71 2.83 8.19
CA HIS A 36 4.72 1.81 8.50
C HIS A 36 5.72 1.64 7.34
N PHE A 37 5.25 1.59 6.09
CA PHE A 37 6.13 1.52 4.92
C PHE A 37 7.08 2.73 4.80
N ALA A 38 6.58 3.93 5.11
CA ALA A 38 7.35 5.17 5.01
C ALA A 38 8.58 5.20 5.94
N VAL A 39 8.64 4.38 7.00
CA VAL A 39 9.80 4.32 7.92
C VAL A 39 10.74 3.14 7.66
N PHE A 40 10.39 2.24 6.73
CA PHE A 40 11.23 1.11 6.39
C PHE A 40 12.53 1.51 5.67
N LYS A 41 13.57 0.70 5.87
CA LYS A 41 14.81 0.76 5.09
C LYS A 41 14.53 0.33 3.63
N PRO A 42 15.35 0.75 2.65
CA PRO A 42 15.12 0.43 1.23
C PRO A 42 14.91 -1.07 0.95
N HIS A 43 15.78 -1.94 1.48
CA HIS A 43 15.64 -3.40 1.28
C HIS A 43 14.32 -3.97 1.78
N ALA A 44 13.81 -3.47 2.92
CA ALA A 44 12.54 -3.92 3.47
C ALA A 44 11.35 -3.41 2.65
N ARG A 45 11.46 -2.20 2.05
CA ARG A 45 10.43 -1.66 1.15
C ARG A 45 10.30 -2.47 -0.13
N GLU A 46 11.40 -2.97 -0.69
CA GLU A 46 11.41 -3.77 -1.93
C GLU A 46 10.67 -5.12 -1.79
N GLN A 47 10.52 -5.62 -0.56
CA GLN A 47 9.81 -6.87 -0.28
C GLN A 47 8.36 -6.65 0.17
N ALA A 48 8.07 -5.50 0.78
CA ALA A 48 6.80 -5.24 1.42
C ALA A 48 5.62 -5.24 0.44
N ARG A 49 4.54 -5.92 0.83
CA ARG A 49 3.27 -5.97 0.10
C ARG A 49 2.11 -5.65 1.02
N ILE A 50 1.01 -5.13 0.48
CA ILE A 50 -0.24 -4.95 1.23
C ILE A 50 -1.30 -5.90 0.70
N VAL A 51 -1.87 -6.73 1.57
CA VAL A 51 -3.10 -7.48 1.30
C VAL A 51 -4.30 -6.58 1.59
N LEU A 52 -5.15 -6.41 0.58
CA LEU A 52 -6.37 -5.64 0.65
C LEU A 52 -7.55 -6.52 1.09
N THR A 53 -8.49 -5.94 1.83
CA THR A 53 -9.79 -6.59 2.12
C THR A 53 -10.85 -6.33 1.03
N GLN A 54 -10.60 -5.37 0.14
CA GLN A 54 -11.41 -5.09 -1.04
C GLN A 54 -10.49 -4.93 -2.26
N PRO A 55 -10.80 -5.57 -3.40
CA PRO A 55 -9.89 -5.59 -4.52
C PRO A 55 -10.05 -4.34 -5.39
N ILE A 56 -8.93 -3.86 -5.92
CA ILE A 56 -8.88 -2.66 -6.77
C ILE A 56 -8.75 -3.02 -8.24
N HIS A 57 -9.18 -2.11 -9.11
CA HIS A 57 -8.93 -2.22 -10.55
C HIS A 57 -7.56 -1.63 -10.90
N ARG A 58 -6.84 -2.27 -11.83
CA ARG A 58 -5.59 -1.76 -12.40
C ARG A 58 -5.76 -1.60 -13.90
N VAL A 59 -5.36 -0.45 -14.43
CA VAL A 59 -5.31 -0.23 -15.88
C VAL A 59 -4.46 -1.32 -16.53
N GLY A 60 -4.99 -1.97 -17.57
CA GLY A 60 -4.32 -3.05 -18.28
C GLY A 60 -4.47 -4.44 -17.64
N ARG A 61 -5.18 -4.60 -16.51
CA ARG A 61 -5.50 -5.92 -15.92
C ARG A 61 -6.99 -6.22 -16.07
N LYS A 62 -7.30 -7.41 -16.58
CA LYS A 62 -8.68 -7.88 -16.75
C LYS A 62 -9.38 -8.20 -15.43
N THR A 63 -8.62 -8.65 -14.43
CA THR A 63 -9.13 -9.02 -13.11
C THR A 63 -8.72 -7.99 -12.06
N ARG A 64 -9.57 -7.79 -11.05
CA ARG A 64 -9.22 -6.96 -9.89
C ARG A 64 -8.06 -7.58 -9.11
N THR A 65 -7.31 -6.75 -8.39
CA THR A 65 -6.13 -7.17 -7.63
C THR A 65 -6.32 -6.95 -6.14
N TRP A 66 -5.78 -7.87 -5.35
CA TRP A 66 -5.86 -7.90 -3.88
C TRP A 66 -4.54 -7.52 -3.19
N ILE A 67 -3.42 -7.50 -3.92
CA ILE A 67 -2.09 -7.25 -3.37
C ILE A 67 -1.52 -5.98 -3.97
N LEU A 68 -1.13 -5.00 -3.15
CA LEU A 68 -0.31 -3.87 -3.60
C LEU A 68 1.16 -4.24 -3.56
N GLU A 69 1.86 -3.93 -4.65
CA GLU A 69 3.31 -4.09 -4.78
C GLU A 69 4.06 -2.87 -4.21
N PRO A 70 5.37 -2.99 -3.90
CA PRO A 70 6.17 -1.91 -3.32
C PRO A 70 5.99 -0.52 -3.96
N PHE A 71 5.96 -0.45 -5.30
CA PHE A 71 5.82 0.81 -6.03
C PHE A 71 4.43 1.45 -5.88
N GLU A 72 3.40 0.67 -5.62
CA GLU A 72 2.05 1.17 -5.32
C GLU A 72 1.96 1.65 -3.88
N ILE A 73 2.63 0.96 -2.96
CA ILE A 73 2.72 1.39 -1.56
C ILE A 73 3.49 2.70 -1.47
N GLU A 74 4.52 2.90 -2.30
CA GLU A 74 5.23 4.17 -2.39
C GLU A 74 4.31 5.32 -2.86
N GLN A 75 3.39 5.07 -3.79
CA GLN A 75 2.37 6.05 -4.18
C GLN A 75 1.47 6.42 -2.99
N LEU A 76 1.05 5.45 -2.18
CA LEU A 76 0.28 5.70 -0.96
C LEU A 76 1.10 6.52 0.05
N ALA A 77 2.38 6.16 0.27
CA ALA A 77 3.26 6.91 1.17
C ALA A 77 3.47 8.36 0.70
N ASN A 78 3.58 8.58 -0.61
CA ASN A 78 3.68 9.92 -1.18
C ASN A 78 2.36 10.69 -1.04
N ARG A 79 1.21 10.08 -1.34
CA ARG A 79 -0.12 10.67 -1.13
C ARG A 79 -0.30 11.12 0.32
N LEU A 80 0.01 10.23 1.27
CA LEU A 80 -0.06 10.54 2.70
C LEU A 80 0.79 11.76 3.04
N ARG A 81 2.04 11.81 2.55
CA ARG A 81 2.98 12.92 2.79
C ARG A 81 2.43 14.25 2.26
N THR A 82 1.80 14.24 1.09
CA THR A 82 1.16 15.42 0.48
C THR A 82 -0.07 15.90 1.23
N GLU A 83 -0.85 15.00 1.85
CA GLU A 83 -2.08 15.37 2.58
C GLU A 83 -1.82 15.83 4.03
N THR A 84 -0.67 15.49 4.62
CA THR A 84 -0.31 15.85 6.00
C THR A 84 0.58 17.09 6.14
N HIS A 85 1.02 17.66 5.01
CA HIS A 85 1.86 18.86 4.94
C HIS A 85 1.12 19.99 4.22
#